data_AF-A0A3A5Q993-F1
#
_entry.id   AF-A0A3A5Q993-F1
#
_cell.length_a   1.000
_cell.length_b   1.000
_cell.length_c   1.000
_cell.angle_alpha   90.00
_cell.angle_beta   90.00
_cell.angle_gamma   90.00
#
_symmetry.space_group_name_H-M   'P 1'
#
loop_
_entity.id
_entity.type
_entity.pdbx_description
1 polymer ?
#
loop_
_entity_poly.entity_id
_entity_poly.type
_entity_poly.pdbx_seq_one_letter_code
_entity_poly.pdbx_strand_id
1 'polypeptide(L)'
;MKSNFMLIVLLIGVLSMQNRIRLVVNEMKVFNEIFDNLVEEMGALSSFEIPPPIPFLDNNNPIAYDTVGYDKKIVEIERKNRKMRDTTFVIAVFDTLFTCCNLNLDVEYIGKQLIEPDYTEALNSMNKQSIQSRPLDLSEIENRKRFILKYTSEFPEGFKIWERENYNFLFSGILRMSRIYFDKEKRVGLFYCSYACGRLCGEETIICIRKINKKWTIEKVVELGVS
;
A
#
# COMPACT_ATOMS: atom_id res chain seq x y z
N MET A 1 -5.94 -52.80 -26.59
CA MET A 1 -5.06 -52.36 -25.47
C MET A 1 -4.40 -51.00 -25.68
N LYS A 2 -3.94 -50.63 -26.89
CA LYS A 2 -3.31 -49.32 -27.14
C LYS A 2 -4.25 -48.10 -26.97
N SER A 3 -5.53 -48.24 -27.33
CA SER A 3 -6.52 -47.15 -27.22
C SER A 3 -6.84 -46.74 -25.78
N ASN A 4 -7.00 -47.70 -24.86
CA ASN A 4 -7.29 -47.42 -23.45
C ASN A 4 -6.08 -46.81 -22.73
N PHE A 5 -4.86 -47.19 -23.11
CA PHE A 5 -3.64 -46.62 -22.53
C PHE A 5 -3.46 -45.15 -22.94
N MET A 6 -3.77 -44.80 -24.19
CA MET A 6 -3.71 -43.42 -24.67
C MET A 6 -4.72 -42.51 -23.95
N LEU A 7 -5.94 -43.02 -23.68
CA LEU A 7 -6.97 -42.31 -22.93
C LEU A 7 -6.56 -42.06 -21.47
N ILE A 8 -5.92 -43.05 -20.82
CA ILE A 8 -5.43 -42.92 -19.43
C ILE A 8 -4.29 -41.90 -19.35
N VAL A 9 -3.36 -41.88 -20.31
CA VAL A 9 -2.28 -40.88 -20.36
C VAL A 9 -2.83 -39.47 -20.60
N LEU A 10 -3.85 -39.32 -21.45
CA LEU A 10 -4.55 -38.05 -21.67
C LEU A 10 -5.30 -37.60 -20.40
N LEU A 11 -5.99 -38.50 -19.71
CA LEU A 11 -6.69 -38.20 -18.44
C LEU A 11 -5.72 -37.79 -17.32
N ILE A 12 -4.58 -38.48 -17.18
CA ILE A 12 -3.54 -38.09 -16.22
C ILE A 12 -2.90 -36.74 -16.62
N GLY A 13 -2.70 -36.50 -17.92
CA GLY A 13 -2.24 -35.21 -18.45
C GLY A 13 -3.20 -34.06 -18.12
N VAL A 14 -4.50 -34.26 -18.34
CA VAL A 14 -5.55 -33.27 -18.03
C VAL A 14 -5.71 -33.05 -16.52
N LEU A 15 -5.66 -34.11 -15.70
CA LEU A 15 -5.69 -33.99 -14.23
C LEU A 15 -4.43 -33.29 -13.69
N SER A 16 -3.26 -33.54 -14.30
CA SER A 16 -2.02 -32.83 -13.96
C SER A 16 -2.06 -31.36 -14.38
N MET A 17 -2.76 -31.04 -15.46
CA MET A 17 -2.99 -29.68 -15.94
C MET A 17 -4.00 -28.93 -15.07
N GLN A 18 -5.09 -29.59 -14.64
CA GLN A 18 -6.05 -29.06 -13.68
C GLN A 18 -5.43 -28.79 -12.30
N ASN A 19 -4.57 -29.70 -11.80
CA ASN A 19 -3.80 -29.47 -10.57
C ASN A 19 -2.76 -28.35 -10.71
N ARG A 20 -2.37 -27.98 -11.95
CA ARG A 20 -1.48 -26.86 -12.27
C ARG A 20 -2.20 -25.55 -12.60
N ILE A 21 -3.53 -25.50 -12.64
CA ILE A 21 -4.27 -24.23 -12.60
C ILE A 21 -4.23 -23.70 -11.16
N ARG A 22 -3.00 -23.41 -10.70
CA ARG A 22 -2.73 -22.53 -9.58
C ARG A 22 -3.31 -21.18 -10.02
N LEU A 23 -4.50 -20.84 -9.54
CA LEU A 23 -5.16 -19.53 -9.75
C LEU A 23 -4.10 -18.44 -9.85
N VAL A 24 -3.79 -17.96 -11.05
CA VAL A 24 -2.83 -16.86 -11.24
C VAL A 24 -3.48 -15.67 -10.57
N VAL A 25 -2.97 -15.30 -9.40
CA VAL A 25 -3.46 -14.11 -8.72
C VAL A 25 -2.92 -12.94 -9.51
N ASN A 26 -3.84 -12.17 -10.08
CA ASN A 26 -3.50 -10.93 -10.75
C ASN A 26 -3.19 -9.89 -9.65
N GLU A 27 -1.93 -9.47 -9.55
CA GLU A 27 -1.51 -8.42 -8.62
C GLU A 27 -2.32 -7.13 -8.80
N MET A 28 -2.76 -6.79 -10.02
CA MET A 28 -3.52 -5.55 -10.25
C MET A 28 -4.90 -5.66 -9.63
N LYS A 29 -5.50 -6.85 -9.66
CA LYS A 29 -6.74 -7.11 -8.91
C LYS A 29 -6.52 -6.90 -7.41
N VAL A 30 -5.40 -7.38 -6.87
CA VAL A 30 -5.07 -7.20 -5.45
C VAL A 30 -4.91 -5.72 -5.13
N PHE A 31 -4.11 -4.99 -5.91
CA PHE A 31 -3.96 -3.55 -5.72
C PHE A 31 -5.29 -2.82 -5.82
N ASN A 32 -6.13 -3.10 -6.82
CA ASN A 32 -7.44 -2.47 -6.93
C ASN A 32 -8.33 -2.70 -5.70
N GLU A 33 -8.33 -3.90 -5.15
CA GLU A 33 -9.14 -4.22 -3.97
C GLU A 33 -8.68 -3.50 -2.70
N ILE A 34 -7.39 -3.18 -2.58
CA ILE A 34 -6.81 -2.54 -1.39
C ILE A 34 -6.41 -1.08 -1.59
N PHE A 35 -6.44 -0.54 -2.82
CA PHE A 35 -5.71 0.70 -3.14
C PHE A 35 -6.17 1.90 -2.32
N ASP A 36 -7.49 2.05 -2.10
CA ASP A 36 -8.04 3.14 -1.28
C ASP A 36 -7.52 3.06 0.16
N ASN A 37 -7.53 1.86 0.74
CA ASN A 37 -6.97 1.66 2.07
C ASN A 37 -5.45 1.87 2.06
N LEU A 38 -4.75 1.42 1.02
CA LEU A 38 -3.31 1.60 0.90
C LEU A 38 -2.93 3.07 0.91
N VAL A 39 -3.57 3.92 0.10
CA VAL A 39 -3.25 5.36 0.08
C VAL A 39 -3.66 6.08 1.37
N GLU A 40 -4.63 5.56 2.11
CA GLU A 40 -4.99 6.07 3.43
C GLU A 40 -3.97 5.68 4.50
N GLU A 41 -3.57 4.39 4.54
CA GLU A 41 -2.51 3.89 5.42
C GLU A 41 -1.19 4.62 5.17
N MET A 42 -0.88 4.91 3.89
CA MET A 42 0.33 5.64 3.52
C MET A 42 0.21 7.17 3.67
N GLY A 43 -0.82 7.64 4.38
CA GLY A 43 -1.05 9.06 4.68
C GLY A 43 -1.24 10.00 3.48
N ALA A 44 -1.40 9.47 2.27
CA ALA A 44 -1.47 10.27 1.03
C ALA A 44 -2.71 11.18 0.98
N LEU A 45 -3.74 10.81 1.75
CA LEU A 45 -5.02 11.51 1.86
C LEU A 45 -5.33 11.96 3.30
N SER A 46 -4.32 12.03 4.17
CA SER A 46 -4.49 12.27 5.61
C SER A 46 -5.31 13.51 5.91
N SER A 47 -6.32 13.34 6.77
CA SER A 47 -7.10 14.44 7.34
C SER A 47 -6.35 15.06 8.51
N PHE A 48 -6.67 16.31 8.85
CA PHE A 48 -6.21 16.90 10.10
C PHE A 48 -6.79 16.14 11.28
N GLU A 49 -5.92 15.64 12.17
CA GLU A 49 -6.34 15.03 13.42
C GLU A 49 -7.00 16.06 14.34
N ILE A 50 -7.99 15.61 15.11
CA ILE A 50 -8.58 16.43 16.17
C ILE A 50 -7.65 16.33 17.38
N PRO A 51 -6.95 17.41 17.75
CA PRO A 51 -6.08 17.38 18.91
C PRO A 51 -6.91 17.20 20.18
N PRO A 52 -6.35 16.67 21.29
CA PRO A 52 -7.06 16.66 22.56
C PRO A 52 -7.32 18.10 23.08
N PRO A 53 -8.35 18.29 23.92
CA PRO A 53 -8.62 19.58 24.54
C PRO A 53 -7.43 20.01 25.41
N ILE A 54 -7.02 21.28 25.28
CA ILE A 54 -5.89 21.82 26.03
C ILE A 54 -6.36 22.12 27.47
N PRO A 55 -5.75 21.53 28.51
CA PRO A 55 -6.09 21.84 29.89
C PRO A 55 -5.49 23.17 30.34
N PHE A 56 -6.21 23.89 31.19
CA PHE A 56 -5.63 24.91 32.06
C PHE A 56 -4.94 24.22 33.24
N LEU A 57 -3.69 24.63 33.50
CA LEU A 57 -2.84 24.01 34.51
C LEU A 57 -2.71 24.91 35.74
N ASP A 58 -2.74 24.30 36.93
CA ASP A 58 -2.30 24.89 38.20
C ASP A 58 -1.30 23.92 38.86
N ASN A 59 -0.08 24.40 39.15
CA ASN A 59 1.03 23.56 39.61
C ASN A 59 1.21 22.26 38.80
N ASN A 60 1.16 22.36 37.46
CA ASN A 60 1.19 21.23 36.51
C ASN A 60 0.04 20.22 36.61
N ASN A 61 -0.98 20.49 37.41
CA ASN A 61 -2.20 19.68 37.47
C ASN A 61 -3.30 20.32 36.62
N PRO A 62 -4.00 19.56 35.76
CA PRO A 62 -5.12 20.08 34.98
C PRO A 62 -6.30 20.41 35.89
N ILE A 63 -6.74 21.67 35.87
CA ILE A 63 -7.82 22.19 36.73
C ILE A 63 -9.09 22.58 35.96
N ALA A 64 -8.98 22.85 34.66
CA ALA A 64 -10.12 23.17 33.79
C ALA A 64 -9.77 22.90 32.33
N TYR A 65 -10.79 22.90 31.44
CA TYR A 65 -10.62 22.78 30.00
C TYR A 65 -11.42 23.88 29.30
N ASP A 66 -10.85 24.49 28.26
CA ASP A 66 -11.60 25.40 27.38
C ASP A 66 -12.46 24.60 26.41
N THR A 67 -13.67 24.25 26.83
CA THR A 67 -14.60 23.49 25.99
C THR A 67 -15.13 24.32 24.81
N VAL A 68 -15.35 25.62 24.99
CA VAL A 68 -15.93 26.49 23.95
C VAL A 68 -14.93 26.78 22.82
N GLY A 69 -13.68 27.10 23.17
CA GLY A 69 -12.61 27.27 22.18
C GLY A 69 -12.28 25.95 21.48
N TYR A 70 -12.32 24.85 22.21
CA TYR A 70 -12.13 23.51 21.66
C TYR A 70 -13.20 23.12 20.64
N ASP A 71 -14.48 23.33 20.94
CA ASP A 71 -15.59 23.04 20.02
C ASP A 71 -15.47 23.84 18.71
N LYS A 72 -15.09 25.12 18.80
CA LYS A 72 -14.82 25.95 17.60
C LYS A 72 -13.69 25.36 16.76
N LYS A 73 -12.61 24.89 17.39
CA LYS A 73 -11.47 24.27 16.72
C LYS A 73 -11.86 22.95 16.04
N ILE A 74 -12.69 22.12 16.68
CA ILE A 74 -13.25 20.90 16.08
C ILE A 74 -14.02 21.25 14.81
N VAL A 75 -14.97 22.19 14.87
CA VAL A 75 -15.78 22.58 13.71
C VAL A 75 -14.91 23.08 12.56
N GLU A 76 -13.85 23.83 12.85
CA GLU A 76 -12.90 24.30 11.84
C GLU A 76 -12.11 23.14 11.20
N ILE A 77 -11.61 22.20 12.01
CA ILE A 77 -10.90 21.00 11.55
C ILE A 77 -11.83 20.13 10.70
N GLU A 78 -13.05 19.87 11.15
CA GLU A 78 -14.04 19.12 10.38
C GLU A 78 -14.35 19.77 9.03
N ARG A 79 -14.46 21.10 8.99
CA ARG A 79 -14.69 21.84 7.74
C ARG A 79 -13.50 21.69 6.80
N LYS A 80 -12.27 21.79 7.31
CA LYS A 80 -11.04 21.55 6.53
C LYS A 80 -11.00 20.11 6.00
N ASN A 81 -11.31 19.13 6.84
CA ASN A 81 -11.35 17.71 6.46
C ASN A 81 -12.44 17.41 5.43
N ARG A 82 -13.62 18.03 5.52
CA ARG A 82 -14.65 17.93 4.47
C ARG A 82 -14.13 18.43 3.13
N LYS A 83 -13.51 19.62 3.13
CA LYS A 83 -12.91 20.19 1.91
C LYS A 83 -11.84 19.25 1.33
N MET A 84 -11.02 18.62 2.17
CA MET A 84 -10.02 17.64 1.72
C MET A 84 -10.66 16.40 1.09
N ARG A 85 -11.78 15.90 1.63
CA ARG A 85 -12.50 14.76 1.03
C ARG A 85 -13.06 15.05 -0.36
N ASP A 86 -13.42 16.31 -0.62
CA ASP A 86 -13.92 16.76 -1.92
C ASP A 86 -12.79 17.19 -2.89
N THR A 87 -11.54 17.09 -2.45
CA THR A 87 -10.37 17.48 -3.22
C THR A 87 -9.80 16.29 -3.98
N THR A 88 -9.52 16.48 -5.27
CA THR A 88 -8.79 15.51 -6.08
C THR A 88 -7.29 15.78 -6.02
N PHE A 89 -6.52 14.79 -5.57
CA PHE A 89 -5.06 14.86 -5.52
C PHE A 89 -4.41 14.17 -6.71
N VAL A 90 -3.20 14.58 -7.07
CA VAL A 90 -2.36 13.83 -8.02
C VAL A 90 -1.29 13.08 -7.25
N ILE A 91 -1.25 11.76 -7.42
CA ILE A 91 -0.22 10.89 -6.86
C ILE A 91 0.67 10.43 -8.02
N ALA A 92 1.96 10.75 -7.95
CA ALA A 92 2.94 10.17 -8.86
C ALA A 92 3.22 8.73 -8.41
N VAL A 93 3.14 7.78 -9.33
CA VAL A 93 3.39 6.35 -9.06
C VAL A 93 4.58 5.91 -9.89
N PHE A 94 5.50 5.17 -9.27
CA PHE A 94 6.63 4.61 -10.01
C PHE A 94 6.17 3.77 -11.20
N ASP A 95 6.85 3.97 -12.33
CA ASP A 95 6.62 3.29 -13.61
C ASP A 95 6.79 1.77 -13.56
N THR A 96 7.34 1.25 -12.47
CA THR A 96 7.64 -0.18 -12.30
C THR A 96 7.19 -0.69 -10.94
N LEU A 97 6.63 -1.89 -10.94
CA LEU A 97 6.55 -2.71 -9.74
C LEU A 97 7.86 -3.46 -9.60
N PHE A 98 8.67 -2.99 -8.66
CA PHE A 98 10.04 -3.43 -8.53
C PHE A 98 10.16 -4.63 -7.58
N THR A 99 11.25 -5.39 -7.69
CA THR A 99 11.57 -6.45 -6.73
C THR A 99 12.35 -5.90 -5.54
N CYS A 100 12.16 -6.46 -4.35
CA CYS A 100 12.83 -6.03 -3.13
C CYS A 100 14.33 -6.41 -3.08
N CYS A 101 14.90 -7.01 -4.13
CA CYS A 101 16.29 -7.49 -4.15
C CYS A 101 17.34 -6.45 -3.74
N ASN A 102 17.10 -5.20 -4.09
CA ASN A 102 18.03 -4.09 -3.86
C ASN A 102 17.63 -3.25 -2.64
N LEU A 103 16.60 -3.65 -1.91
CA LEU A 103 16.24 -3.05 -0.64
C LEU A 103 17.02 -3.78 0.46
N ASN A 104 17.80 -3.04 1.24
CA ASN A 104 18.52 -3.59 2.40
C ASN A 104 17.55 -3.78 3.58
N LEU A 105 16.54 -4.63 3.40
CA LEU A 105 15.48 -4.87 4.38
C LEU A 105 16.01 -5.70 5.55
N ASP A 106 15.70 -5.29 6.78
CA ASP A 106 15.92 -6.10 7.96
C ASP A 106 14.83 -7.19 8.05
N VAL A 107 15.10 -8.32 7.39
CA VAL A 107 14.17 -9.46 7.32
C VAL A 107 13.91 -10.06 8.71
N GLU A 108 14.89 -9.99 9.62
CA GLU A 108 14.71 -10.47 11.00
C GLU A 108 13.73 -9.58 11.77
N TYR A 109 13.91 -8.25 11.68
CA TYR A 109 12.97 -7.29 12.25
C TYR A 109 11.57 -7.46 11.67
N ILE A 110 11.43 -7.51 10.34
CA ILE A 110 10.13 -7.72 9.68
C ILE A 110 9.50 -9.01 10.20
N GLY A 111 10.26 -10.11 10.24
CA GLY A 111 9.81 -11.40 10.76
C GLY A 111 9.25 -11.33 12.18
N LYS A 112 9.89 -10.58 13.09
CA LYS A 112 9.42 -10.36 14.46
C LYS A 112 8.13 -9.54 14.54
N GLN A 113 7.90 -8.65 13.58
CA GLN A 113 6.69 -7.82 13.52
C GLN A 113 5.49 -8.56 12.92
N LEU A 114 5.67 -9.66 12.20
CA LEU A 114 4.55 -10.41 11.63
C LEU A 114 3.72 -11.08 12.73
N ILE A 115 2.39 -10.93 12.67
CA ILE A 115 1.47 -11.44 13.70
C ILE A 115 1.38 -12.98 13.65
N GLU A 116 1.47 -13.56 12.45
CA GLU A 116 1.18 -14.96 12.21
C GLU A 116 2.32 -15.67 11.46
N PRO A 117 2.54 -16.98 11.75
CA PRO A 117 3.46 -17.81 10.98
C PRO A 117 3.12 -17.87 9.48
N ASP A 118 1.87 -17.61 9.11
CA ASP A 118 1.35 -17.65 7.74
C ASP A 118 2.16 -16.79 6.75
N TYR A 119 2.70 -15.66 7.21
CA TYR A 119 3.50 -14.76 6.36
C TYR A 119 4.96 -15.20 6.19
N THR A 120 5.44 -16.18 6.95
CA THR A 120 6.83 -16.65 6.90
C THR A 120 7.23 -17.11 5.50
N GLU A 121 6.34 -17.79 4.79
CA GLU A 121 6.61 -18.23 3.43
C GLU A 121 6.68 -17.07 2.44
N ALA A 122 5.77 -16.10 2.55
CA ALA A 122 5.77 -14.90 1.74
C ALA A 122 7.05 -14.06 1.99
N LEU A 123 7.46 -13.90 3.24
CA LEU A 123 8.70 -13.22 3.63
C LEU A 123 9.94 -13.95 3.10
N ASN A 124 9.98 -15.28 3.21
CA ASN A 124 11.05 -16.08 2.64
C ASN A 124 11.12 -15.95 1.10
N SER A 125 9.96 -15.86 0.43
CA SER A 125 9.89 -15.63 -1.00
C SER A 125 10.43 -14.25 -1.40
N MET A 126 10.17 -13.22 -0.58
CA MET A 126 10.74 -11.88 -0.70
C MET A 126 12.26 -11.90 -0.54
N ASN A 127 12.75 -12.52 0.53
CA ASN A 127 14.18 -12.60 0.81
C ASN A 127 14.96 -13.41 -0.25
N LYS A 128 14.34 -14.45 -0.81
CA LYS A 128 14.93 -15.26 -1.89
C LYS A 128 14.91 -14.59 -3.26
N GLN A 129 14.36 -13.37 -3.37
CA GLN A 129 14.40 -12.60 -4.61
C GLN A 129 13.73 -13.33 -5.79
N SER A 130 12.64 -14.05 -5.51
CA SER A 130 12.08 -15.05 -6.41
C SER A 130 11.35 -14.48 -7.63
N ILE A 131 11.18 -13.16 -7.72
CA ILE A 131 10.40 -12.48 -8.77
C ILE A 131 11.16 -11.29 -9.35
N GLN A 132 10.98 -11.08 -10.65
CA GLN A 132 11.55 -9.96 -11.39
C GLN A 132 10.64 -8.73 -11.31
N SER A 133 11.25 -7.55 -11.39
CA SER A 133 10.52 -6.29 -11.61
C SER A 133 9.72 -6.36 -12.90
N ARG A 134 8.65 -5.57 -12.99
CA ARG A 134 7.91 -5.37 -14.25
C ARG A 134 7.37 -3.96 -14.37
N PRO A 135 7.09 -3.47 -15.59
CA PRO A 135 6.34 -2.24 -15.77
C PRO A 135 4.98 -2.29 -15.06
N LEU A 136 4.60 -1.16 -14.47
CA LEU A 136 3.25 -0.94 -13.95
C LEU A 136 2.42 -0.34 -15.07
N ASP A 137 1.24 -0.90 -15.32
CA ASP A 137 0.24 -0.27 -16.18
C ASP A 137 -0.82 0.39 -15.30
N LEU A 138 -0.77 1.73 -15.19
CA LEU A 138 -1.74 2.51 -14.43
C LEU A 138 -3.16 2.39 -15.00
N SER A 139 -3.34 1.99 -16.27
CA SER A 139 -4.67 1.76 -16.83
C SER A 139 -5.37 0.52 -16.24
N GLU A 140 -4.60 -0.40 -15.64
CA GLU A 140 -5.14 -1.54 -14.90
C GLU A 140 -5.58 -1.16 -13.47
N ILE A 141 -5.25 0.04 -12.98
CA ILE A 141 -5.72 0.56 -11.69
C ILE A 141 -7.02 1.35 -11.91
N GLU A 142 -8.07 0.98 -11.18
CA GLU A 142 -9.39 1.60 -11.29
C GLU A 142 -9.33 3.10 -10.97
N ASN A 143 -9.98 3.91 -11.83
CA ASN A 143 -10.07 5.35 -11.62
C ASN A 143 -10.91 5.68 -10.38
N ARG A 144 -10.42 6.64 -9.59
CA ARG A 144 -11.07 7.09 -8.35
C ARG A 144 -11.22 8.60 -8.37
N LYS A 145 -12.28 9.11 -7.74
CA LYS A 145 -12.55 10.56 -7.73
C LYS A 145 -11.58 11.33 -6.83
N ARG A 146 -11.11 10.69 -5.76
CA ARG A 146 -10.25 11.32 -4.73
C ARG A 146 -8.83 11.56 -5.21
N PHE A 147 -8.37 10.84 -6.22
CA PHE A 147 -7.03 11.01 -6.75
C PHE A 147 -6.90 10.57 -8.20
N ILE A 148 -5.95 11.19 -8.88
CA ILE A 148 -5.50 10.87 -10.22
C ILE A 148 -4.09 10.29 -10.08
N LEU A 149 -3.85 9.15 -10.72
CA LEU A 149 -2.53 8.54 -10.78
C LEU A 149 -1.82 9.02 -12.06
N LYS A 150 -0.55 9.35 -11.92
CA LYS A 150 0.35 9.66 -13.03
C LYS A 150 1.67 8.93 -12.83
N TYR A 151 2.37 8.61 -13.89
CA TYR A 151 3.70 8.04 -13.76
C TYR A 151 4.68 9.06 -13.20
N THR A 152 5.64 8.62 -12.40
CA THR A 152 6.74 9.48 -11.93
C THR A 152 7.54 10.07 -13.07
N SER A 153 7.69 9.35 -14.19
CA SER A 153 8.37 9.82 -15.40
C SER A 153 7.69 11.01 -16.08
N GLU A 154 6.42 11.30 -15.76
CA GLU A 154 5.71 12.50 -16.26
C GLU A 154 6.11 13.79 -15.53
N PHE A 155 6.93 13.70 -14.48
CA PHE A 155 7.32 14.81 -13.62
C PHE A 155 8.81 15.15 -13.75
N PRO A 156 9.23 16.36 -13.35
CA PRO A 156 10.64 16.72 -13.27
C PRO A 156 11.44 15.79 -12.36
N GLU A 157 12.64 15.41 -12.78
CA GLU A 157 13.50 14.50 -12.02
C GLU A 157 14.04 15.11 -10.70
N GLY A 158 14.34 14.23 -9.75
CA GLY A 158 15.00 14.58 -8.49
C GLY A 158 14.17 15.54 -7.63
N PHE A 159 14.82 16.53 -7.02
CA PHE A 159 14.15 17.43 -6.07
C PHE A 159 13.20 18.44 -6.71
N LYS A 160 13.16 18.54 -8.04
CA LYS A 160 12.29 19.46 -8.78
C LYS A 160 10.83 19.03 -8.78
N ILE A 161 10.54 17.74 -8.58
CA ILE A 161 9.15 17.26 -8.41
C ILE A 161 8.44 17.89 -7.21
N TRP A 162 9.20 18.42 -6.25
CA TRP A 162 8.66 19.05 -5.04
C TRP A 162 8.40 20.55 -5.18
N GLU A 163 8.69 21.15 -6.33
CA GLU A 163 8.39 22.56 -6.65
C GLU A 163 6.90 22.69 -7.02
N ARG A 164 6.03 22.44 -6.03
CA ARG A 164 4.57 22.29 -6.20
C ARG A 164 3.89 23.54 -6.77
N GLU A 165 4.48 24.71 -6.58
CA GLU A 165 4.06 25.97 -7.16
C GLU A 165 4.02 25.95 -8.70
N ASN A 166 4.76 25.04 -9.33
CA ASN A 166 4.78 24.86 -10.78
C ASN A 166 3.62 24.00 -11.30
N TYR A 167 2.78 23.44 -10.42
CA TYR A 167 1.66 22.59 -10.80
C TYR A 167 0.33 23.33 -10.71
N ASN A 168 -0.53 23.11 -11.71
CA ASN A 168 -1.92 23.55 -11.70
C ASN A 168 -2.88 22.55 -11.02
N PHE A 169 -2.33 21.57 -10.29
CA PHE A 169 -3.04 20.53 -9.55
C PHE A 169 -2.43 20.33 -8.17
N LEU A 170 -3.17 19.68 -7.28
CA LEU A 170 -2.71 19.38 -5.92
C LEU A 170 -1.88 18.10 -5.92
N PHE A 171 -0.57 18.28 -6.01
CA PHE A 171 0.37 17.17 -5.90
C PHE A 171 0.44 16.65 -4.46
N SER A 172 0.09 15.38 -4.29
CA SER A 172 0.02 14.71 -2.99
C SER A 172 1.38 14.12 -2.63
N GLY A 173 1.97 13.32 -3.52
CA GLY A 173 3.26 12.70 -3.26
C GLY A 173 3.64 11.65 -4.28
N ILE A 174 4.68 10.88 -3.95
CA ILE A 174 5.24 9.83 -4.80
C ILE A 174 5.02 8.48 -4.11
N LEU A 175 4.29 7.58 -4.76
CA LEU A 175 4.04 6.22 -4.33
C LEU A 175 4.95 5.24 -5.08
N ARG A 176 5.60 4.37 -4.35
CA ARG A 176 6.45 3.31 -4.89
C ARG A 176 6.01 1.97 -4.29
N MET A 177 5.76 0.99 -5.15
CA MET A 177 5.29 -0.33 -4.72
C MET A 177 6.18 -1.43 -5.31
N SER A 178 6.53 -2.41 -4.49
CA SER A 178 7.15 -3.62 -4.98
C SER A 178 6.13 -4.55 -5.63
N ARG A 179 6.63 -5.60 -6.28
CA ARG A 179 5.85 -6.82 -6.55
C ARG A 179 5.30 -7.42 -5.25
N ILE A 180 4.24 -8.21 -5.37
CA ILE A 180 3.62 -8.90 -4.23
C ILE A 180 4.19 -10.31 -4.10
N TYR A 181 4.64 -10.65 -2.90
CA TYR A 181 5.14 -11.96 -2.54
C TYR A 181 4.04 -12.71 -1.79
N PHE A 182 3.54 -13.80 -2.36
CA PHE A 182 2.46 -14.60 -1.78
C PHE A 182 3.00 -15.86 -1.09
N ASP A 183 2.23 -16.40 -0.15
CA ASP A 183 2.38 -17.80 0.26
C ASP A 183 2.02 -18.76 -0.90
N LYS A 184 2.40 -20.04 -0.79
CA LYS A 184 2.16 -21.03 -1.85
C LYS A 184 0.68 -21.19 -2.21
N GLU A 185 -0.20 -21.00 -1.22
CA GLU A 185 -1.65 -21.14 -1.35
C GLU A 185 -2.34 -19.83 -1.77
N LYS A 186 -1.62 -18.71 -1.81
CA LYS A 186 -2.12 -17.37 -2.16
C LYS A 186 -3.30 -16.94 -1.28
N ARG A 187 -3.17 -17.22 0.01
CA ARG A 187 -4.08 -16.80 1.08
C ARG A 187 -3.61 -15.50 1.71
N VAL A 188 -2.30 -15.31 1.79
CA VAL A 188 -1.65 -14.11 2.31
C VAL A 188 -0.57 -13.64 1.34
N GLY A 189 -0.20 -12.38 1.46
CA GLY A 189 0.93 -11.82 0.74
C GLY A 189 1.49 -10.62 1.46
N LEU A 190 2.71 -10.24 1.08
CA LEU A 190 3.32 -9.00 1.53
C LEU A 190 4.05 -8.31 0.39
N PHE A 191 4.13 -6.99 0.46
CA PHE A 191 4.87 -6.18 -0.49
C PHE A 191 5.43 -4.96 0.23
N TYR A 192 6.54 -4.44 -0.27
CA TYR A 192 7.08 -3.17 0.17
C TYR A 192 6.29 -2.03 -0.48
N CYS A 193 6.00 -1.01 0.31
CA CYS A 193 5.43 0.24 -0.14
C CYS A 193 6.26 1.40 0.43
N SER A 194 6.48 2.44 -0.35
CA SER A 194 6.93 3.71 0.19
C SER A 194 6.17 4.87 -0.40
N TYR A 195 5.99 5.88 0.43
CA TYR A 195 5.28 7.07 0.06
C TYR A 195 6.05 8.30 0.53
N ALA A 196 6.42 9.16 -0.42
CA ALA A 196 7.05 10.43 -0.11
C ALA A 196 6.03 11.55 -0.24
N CYS A 197 5.84 12.30 0.85
CA CYS A 197 4.96 13.46 0.91
C CYS A 197 5.72 14.80 0.81
N GLY A 198 7.05 14.77 0.67
CA GLY A 198 7.91 15.94 0.54
C GLY A 198 9.39 15.57 0.47
N ARG A 199 10.28 16.58 0.45
CA ARG A 199 11.74 16.37 0.38
C ARG A 199 12.31 15.57 1.55
N LEU A 200 11.76 15.81 2.73
CA LEU A 200 12.13 15.20 4.01
C LEU A 200 10.84 14.69 4.69
N CYS A 201 9.91 14.19 3.89
CA CYS A 201 8.70 13.56 4.39
C CYS A 201 8.48 12.33 3.56
N GLY A 202 8.59 11.18 4.20
CA GLY A 202 8.19 9.93 3.59
C GLY A 202 8.29 8.79 4.56
N GLU A 203 7.65 7.69 4.19
CA GLU A 203 7.65 6.48 4.97
C GLU A 203 7.87 5.27 4.08
N GLU A 204 8.46 4.23 4.67
CA GLU A 204 8.71 2.96 4.06
C GLU A 204 8.09 1.87 4.93
N THR A 205 7.30 0.99 4.32
CA THR A 205 6.51 -0.02 5.03
C THR A 205 6.51 -1.36 4.29
N ILE A 206 6.29 -2.45 5.04
CA ILE A 206 5.81 -3.71 4.49
C ILE A 206 4.30 -3.78 4.75
N ILE A 207 3.54 -3.89 3.66
CA ILE A 207 2.10 -4.09 3.70
C ILE A 207 1.81 -5.58 3.68
N CYS A 208 1.15 -6.07 4.72
CA CYS A 208 0.68 -7.44 4.84
C CYS A 208 -0.79 -7.50 4.44
N ILE A 209 -1.11 -8.38 3.49
CA ILE A 209 -2.45 -8.55 2.95
C ILE A 209 -2.95 -9.98 3.14
N ARG A 210 -4.25 -10.11 3.41
CA ARG A 210 -4.94 -11.39 3.52
C ARG A 210 -6.13 -11.45 2.59
N LYS A 211 -6.41 -12.64 2.07
CA LYS A 211 -7.62 -12.93 1.31
C LYS A 211 -8.72 -13.44 2.23
N ILE A 212 -9.74 -12.61 2.45
CA ILE A 212 -10.91 -12.91 3.27
C ILE A 212 -12.14 -12.88 2.35
N ASN A 213 -12.95 -13.95 2.36
CA ASN A 213 -14.17 -14.04 1.54
C ASN A 213 -13.96 -13.70 0.05
N LYS A 214 -12.83 -14.17 -0.52
CA LYS A 214 -12.39 -13.93 -1.91
C LYS A 214 -11.93 -12.51 -2.23
N LYS A 215 -11.89 -11.59 -1.27
CA LYS A 215 -11.36 -10.22 -1.41
C LYS A 215 -10.07 -10.06 -0.60
N TRP A 216 -9.13 -9.29 -1.11
CA TRP A 216 -7.90 -8.91 -0.42
C TRP A 216 -8.14 -7.70 0.47
N THR A 217 -7.55 -7.74 1.66
CA THR A 217 -7.59 -6.67 2.65
C THR A 217 -6.20 -6.46 3.24
N ILE A 218 -5.86 -5.23 3.58
CA ILE A 218 -4.69 -4.94 4.42
C ILE A 218 -4.98 -5.47 5.82
N GLU A 219 -4.08 -6.29 6.34
CA GLU A 219 -4.18 -6.87 7.69
C GLU A 219 -3.21 -6.20 8.65
N LYS A 220 -2.02 -5.83 8.16
CA LYS A 220 -1.00 -5.16 8.95
C LYS A 220 -0.09 -4.30 8.10
N VAL A 221 0.33 -3.18 8.67
CA VAL A 221 1.43 -2.36 8.18
C VAL A 221 2.61 -2.54 9.14
N VAL A 222 3.79 -2.87 8.60
CA VAL A 222 5.04 -2.92 9.34
C VAL A 222 5.88 -1.74 8.90
N GLU A 223 6.05 -0.76 9.78
CA GLU A 223 6.88 0.41 9.54
C GLU A 223 8.36 0.01 9.51
N LEU A 224 9.09 0.51 8.49
CA LEU A 224 10.52 0.28 8.33
C LEU A 224 11.33 1.54 8.59
N GLY A 225 10.79 2.69 8.21
CA GLY A 225 11.44 3.98 8.39
C GLY A 225 10.54 5.14 8.03
N VAL A 226 10.80 6.28 8.66
CA VAL A 226 10.15 7.57 8.42
C VAL A 226 11.26 8.61 8.27
N SER A 227 11.08 9.53 7.33
CA SER A 227 11.95 10.70 7.10
C SER A 227 11.28 11.98 7.54
#